data_AF-A0AAV3UJB1-F1
#
_entry.id   AF-A0AAV3UJB1-F1
#
_cell.length_a   1.000
_cell.length_b   1.000
_cell.length_c   1.000
_cell.angle_alpha   90.00
_cell.angle_beta   90.00
_cell.angle_gamma   90.00
#
_symmetry.space_group_name_H-M   'P 1'
#
loop_
_entity.id
_entity.type
_entity.pdbx_description
1 polymer ?
#
loop_
_entity_poly.entity_id
_entity_poly.type
_entity_poly.pdbx_seq_one_letter_code
_entity_poly.pdbx_strand_id
1 'polypeptide(L)'
;MTQIRRLVIDVLKPHEPPTLEFAQQVSEADSVAGVNASVIELDREVQNVKFTIEGESVEYEAIEAIIENAGGSIHSVDQIACGEYIVEDAPTPQD
;
A
#
# COMPACT_ATOMS: atom_id res chain seq x y z
N MET A 1 15.84 -14.76 2.76
CA MET A 1 14.39 -14.52 2.85
C MET A 1 13.98 -13.80 1.58
N THR A 2 12.87 -14.18 0.97
CA THR A 2 12.43 -13.56 -0.29
C THR A 2 11.97 -12.14 0.00
N GLN A 3 12.54 -11.16 -0.68
CA GLN A 3 12.27 -9.75 -0.47
C GLN A 3 10.95 -9.36 -1.13
N ILE A 4 10.08 -8.63 -0.42
CA ILE A 4 8.89 -8.01 -1.00
C ILE A 4 9.37 -6.79 -1.80
N ARG A 5 9.05 -6.76 -3.09
CA ARG A 5 9.44 -5.69 -4.01
C ARG A 5 8.31 -4.72 -4.27
N ARG A 6 7.08 -5.23 -4.39
CA ARG A 6 5.85 -4.45 -4.51
C ARG A 6 4.77 -5.00 -3.61
N LEU A 7 4.06 -4.11 -2.96
CA LEU A 7 2.89 -4.40 -2.15
C LEU A 7 1.76 -3.45 -2.58
N VAL A 8 0.61 -4.01 -2.96
CA VAL A 8 -0.61 -3.25 -3.22
C VAL A 8 -1.63 -3.60 -2.17
N ILE A 9 -2.13 -2.61 -1.44
CA ILE A 9 -3.07 -2.77 -0.34
C ILE A 9 -4.27 -1.83 -0.51
N ASP A 10 -5.42 -2.32 -0.09
CA ASP A 10 -6.63 -1.52 0.14
C ASP A 10 -6.63 -1.06 1.60
N VAL A 11 -6.68 0.26 1.81
CA VAL A 11 -6.68 0.89 3.13
C VAL A 11 -7.96 1.68 3.33
N LEU A 12 -8.66 1.36 4.42
CA LEU A 12 -9.74 2.18 4.95
C LEU A 12 -9.13 3.23 5.89
N LYS A 13 -9.35 4.51 5.61
CA LYS A 13 -8.90 5.60 6.49
C LYS A 13 -10.02 6.60 6.81
N PRO A 14 -9.97 7.31 7.94
CA PRO A 14 -10.79 8.50 8.16
C PRO A 14 -10.49 9.61 7.14
N HIS A 15 -11.32 10.64 7.06
CA HIS A 15 -11.06 11.79 6.19
C HIS A 15 -9.80 12.58 6.57
N GLU A 16 -9.46 12.60 7.86
CA GLU A 16 -8.23 13.22 8.39
C GLU A 16 -7.31 12.14 9.00
N PRO A 17 -6.01 12.12 8.65
CA PRO A 17 -5.32 13.08 7.78
C PRO A 17 -5.67 12.91 6.28
N PRO A 18 -5.46 13.95 5.46
CA PRO A 18 -5.71 13.88 4.02
C PRO A 18 -4.81 12.85 3.35
N THR A 19 -5.26 12.27 2.23
CA THR A 19 -4.52 11.21 1.50
C THR A 19 -3.08 11.59 1.15
N LEU A 20 -2.81 12.87 0.88
CA LEU A 20 -1.45 13.36 0.63
C LEU A 20 -0.53 13.13 1.83
N GLU A 21 -0.96 13.55 3.02
CA GLU A 21 -0.17 13.40 4.24
C GLU A 21 -0.02 11.94 4.64
N PHE A 22 -1.10 11.16 4.48
CA PHE A 22 -1.09 9.73 4.71
C PHE A 22 -0.07 9.01 3.80
N ALA A 23 -0.03 9.35 2.50
CA ALA A 23 0.94 8.80 1.57
C ALA A 23 2.37 9.23 1.88
N GLN A 24 2.58 10.46 2.36
CA GLN A 24 3.89 10.93 2.82
C GLN A 24 4.39 10.10 4.01
N GLN A 25 3.55 9.88 5.01
CA GLN A 25 3.91 9.05 6.18
C GLN A 25 4.29 7.62 5.77
N VAL A 26 3.54 6.99 4.86
CA VAL A 26 3.89 5.65 4.35
C VAL A 26 5.21 5.66 3.58
N SER A 27 5.50 6.74 2.85
CA SER A 27 6.76 6.87 2.09
C SER A 27 8.00 7.12 2.94
N GLU A 28 7.84 7.48 4.21
CA GLU A 28 8.95 7.71 5.15
C GLU A 28 9.52 6.41 5.75
N ALA A 29 8.86 5.26 5.53
CA ALA A 29 9.38 3.97 5.95
C ALA A 29 10.71 3.65 5.23
N ASP A 30 11.74 3.24 5.98
CA ASP A 30 13.09 2.98 5.44
C ASP A 30 13.13 1.96 4.28
N SER A 31 12.18 1.03 4.26
CA SER A 31 12.08 -0.03 3.26
C SER A 31 11.38 0.38 1.96
N VAL A 32 10.86 1.61 1.89
CA VAL A 32 10.04 2.12 0.79
C VAL A 32 10.86 3.05 -0.11
N ALA A 33 10.87 2.74 -1.40
CA ALA A 33 11.47 3.58 -2.43
C ALA A 33 10.44 4.50 -3.11
N GLY A 34 9.17 4.10 -3.13
CA GLY A 34 8.11 4.88 -3.74
C GLY A 34 6.72 4.42 -3.31
N VAL A 35 5.78 5.38 -3.29
CA VAL A 35 4.38 5.16 -2.94
C VAL A 35 3.50 5.85 -3.98
N ASN A 36 2.48 5.14 -4.44
CA ASN A 36 1.32 5.71 -5.13
C ASN A 36 0.09 5.52 -4.25
N ALA A 37 -0.75 6.54 -4.15
CA ALA A 37 -2.02 6.50 -3.45
C ALA A 37 -3.14 6.93 -4.38
N SER A 38 -4.19 6.11 -4.49
CA SER A 38 -5.37 6.38 -5.32
C SER A 38 -6.63 6.22 -4.47
N VAL A 39 -7.41 7.28 -4.34
CA VAL A 39 -8.72 7.22 -3.67
C VAL A 39 -9.68 6.43 -4.59
N ILE A 40 -10.18 5.31 -4.10
CA ILE A 40 -11.09 4.42 -4.83
C ILE A 40 -12.53 4.82 -4.55
N GLU A 41 -12.86 5.04 -3.28
CA GLU A 41 -14.21 5.39 -2.85
C GLU A 41 -14.20 6.40 -1.69
N LEU A 42 -15.21 7.28 -1.71
CA LEU A 42 -15.43 8.29 -0.69
C LEU A 42 -16.77 8.02 -0.01
N ASP A 43 -16.72 7.55 1.23
CA ASP A 43 -17.89 7.35 2.07
C ASP A 43 -18.13 8.53 3.01
N ARG A 44 -19.26 8.48 3.72
CA ARG A 44 -19.63 9.50 4.70
C ARG A 44 -18.61 9.61 5.84
N GLU A 45 -18.09 8.48 6.30
CA GLU A 45 -17.25 8.42 7.51
C GLU A 45 -15.81 8.03 7.19
N VAL A 46 -15.57 7.32 6.09
CA VAL A 46 -14.26 6.77 5.72
C VAL A 46 -13.95 6.99 4.24
N GLN A 47 -12.70 6.77 3.88
CA GLN A 47 -12.17 6.76 2.52
C GLN A 47 -11.51 5.41 2.27
N ASN A 48 -11.81 4.81 1.13
CA ASN A 48 -11.08 3.65 0.62
C ASN A 48 -9.96 4.16 -0.30
N VAL A 49 -8.72 3.85 0.05
CA VAL A 49 -7.52 4.29 -0.67
C VAL A 49 -6.67 3.08 -1.00
N LYS A 50 -6.37 2.91 -2.29
CA LYS A 50 -5.40 1.94 -2.77
C LYS A 50 -4.00 2.52 -2.66
N PHE A 51 -3.12 1.84 -1.94
CA PHE A 51 -1.69 2.13 -1.92
C PHE A 51 -0.93 1.10 -2.75
N THR A 52 -0.04 1.58 -3.62
CA THR A 52 0.99 0.77 -4.27
C THR A 52 2.33 1.22 -3.74
N ILE A 53 3.05 0.30 -3.11
CA ILE A 53 4.30 0.55 -2.41
C ILE A 53 5.38 -0.30 -3.08
N GLU A 54 6.50 0.33 -3.42
CA GLU A 54 7.65 -0.35 -4.01
C GLU A 54 8.91 -0.08 -3.20
N GLY A 55 9.80 -1.07 -3.12
CA GLY A 55 11.05 -1.01 -2.38
C GLY A 55 11.96 -2.21 -2.67
N GLU A 56 13.18 -2.18 -2.14
CA GLU A 56 14.11 -3.30 -2.30
C GLU A 56 13.74 -4.47 -1.37
N SER A 57 13.22 -4.16 -0.18
CA SER A 57 12.82 -5.15 0.83
C SER A 57 11.73 -4.57 1.72
N VAL A 58 10.54 -4.34 1.16
CA VAL A 58 9.40 -3.73 1.86
C VAL A 58 9.03 -4.55 3.10
N GLU A 59 9.00 -3.89 4.27
CA GLU A 59 8.62 -4.49 5.55
C GLU A 59 7.12 -4.26 5.79
N TYR A 60 6.31 -5.30 5.54
CA TYR A 60 4.84 -5.20 5.67
C TYR A 60 4.42 -4.75 7.08
N GLU A 61 5.02 -5.31 8.13
CA GLU A 61 4.66 -4.97 9.51
C GLU A 61 4.95 -3.50 9.85
N ALA A 62 6.00 -2.91 9.27
CA ALA A 62 6.31 -1.49 9.46
C ALA A 62 5.27 -0.60 8.77
N ILE A 63 4.84 -0.98 7.55
CA ILE A 63 3.80 -0.28 6.80
C ILE A 63 2.45 -0.37 7.51
N GLU A 64 2.07 -1.57 7.97
CA GLU A 64 0.85 -1.80 8.74
C GLU A 64 0.83 -0.93 10.00
N ALA A 65 1.93 -0.88 10.75
CA ALA A 65 2.03 -0.03 11.93
C ALA A 65 1.88 1.46 11.61
N ILE A 66 2.46 1.98 10.52
CA ILE A 66 2.28 3.38 10.09
C ILE A 66 0.81 3.67 9.77
N ILE A 67 0.17 2.77 9.02
CA ILE A 67 -1.25 2.90 8.63
C ILE A 67 -2.15 2.94 9.85
N GLU A 68 -1.95 2.01 10.80
CA GLU A 68 -2.73 1.94 12.04
C GLU A 68 -2.50 3.18 12.92
N ASN A 69 -1.26 3.64 13.04
CA ASN A 69 -0.92 4.85 13.81
C ASN A 69 -1.54 6.12 13.22
N ALA A 70 -1.72 6.17 11.89
CA ALA A 70 -2.40 7.25 11.20
C ALA A 70 -3.93 7.14 11.25
N GLY A 71 -4.47 6.12 11.94
CA GLY A 71 -5.90 5.89 12.13
C GLY A 71 -6.59 5.12 10.99
N GLY A 72 -5.81 4.56 10.05
CA GLY A 72 -6.33 3.69 9.01
C GLY A 72 -6.28 2.21 9.38
N SER A 73 -6.82 1.35 8.51
CA SER A 73 -6.72 -0.10 8.61
C SER A 73 -6.53 -0.72 7.23
N ILE A 74 -5.72 -1.76 7.14
CA ILE A 74 -5.57 -2.55 5.92
C ILE A 74 -6.80 -3.46 5.79
N HIS A 75 -7.55 -3.29 4.70
CA HIS A 75 -8.72 -4.10 4.39
C HIS A 75 -8.34 -5.39 3.68
N SER A 76 -7.46 -5.29 2.68
CA SER A 76 -6.93 -6.41 1.92
C SER A 76 -5.55 -6.12 1.34
N VAL A 77 -4.81 -7.19 1.08
CA VAL A 77 -3.62 -7.17 0.22
C VAL A 77 -4.05 -7.61 -1.17
N ASP A 78 -4.09 -6.67 -2.11
CA ASP A 78 -4.61 -6.87 -3.46
C ASP A 78 -3.57 -7.51 -4.39
N GLN A 79 -2.28 -7.19 -4.20
CA GLN A 79 -1.20 -7.71 -5.04
C GLN A 79 0.13 -7.72 -4.27
N ILE A 80 0.95 -8.73 -4.55
CA ILE A 80 2.30 -8.86 -3.99
C ILE A 80 3.25 -9.29 -5.12
N ALA A 81 4.39 -8.61 -5.23
CA ALA A 81 5.53 -9.09 -6.01
C ALA A 81 6.73 -9.31 -5.09
N CYS A 82 7.31 -10.52 -5.13
CA CYS A 82 8.46 -10.89 -4.31
C CYS A 82 9.53 -11.58 -5.15
N GLY A 83 10.80 -11.40 -4.76
CA GLY A 83 11.96 -11.97 -5.47
C GLY A 83 13.02 -10.94 -5.81
N GLU A 84 13.85 -11.24 -6.80
CA GLU A 84 14.94 -10.36 -7.27
C GLU A 84 14.43 -9.20 -8.13
N TYR A 85 13.26 -9.35 -8.77
CA TYR A 85 12.64 -8.36 -9.63
C TYR A 85 11.12 -8.42 -9.50
N ILE A 86 10.44 -7.36 -9.98
CA ILE A 86 8.98 -7.31 -10.02
C ILE A 86 8.48 -8.10 -11.23
N VAL A 87 7.67 -9.13 -10.98
CA VAL A 87 6.93 -9.85 -12.03
C VAL A 87 5.60 -9.12 -12.24
N GLU A 88 5.42 -8.52 -13.41
CA GLU A 88 4.14 -7.93 -13.79
C GLU A 88 3.10 -9.01 -14.07
N ASP A 89 1.84 -8.71 -13.76
CA ASP A 89 0.73 -9.59 -14.09
C ASP A 89 0.61 -9.72 -15.61
N ALA A 90 0.61 -10.96 -16.10
CA ALA A 90 0.58 -11.26 -17.52
C ALA A 90 -0.80 -11.81 -17.87
N PRO A 91 -1.53 -11.19 -18.82
CA PRO A 91 -2.87 -11.63 -19.16
C PRO A 91 -2.83 -13.07 -19.67
N THR A 92 -3.66 -13.92 -19.08
CA THR A 92 -3.84 -15.29 -19.55
C THR A 92 -5.07 -15.36 -20.47
N PRO A 93 -5.18 -16.36 -21.35
CA PRO A 93 -6.40 -16.57 -22.15
C PRO A 93 -7.67 -16.85 -21.31
N GLN A 94 -7.53 -16.97 -19.99
CA GLN A 94 -8.59 -17.30 -19.03
C GLN A 94 -9.14 -16.06 -18.30
N ASP A 95 -8.50 -14.90 -18.47
CA ASP A 95 -8.93 -13.58 -17.95
C ASP A 95 -9.92 -12.86 -18.87
#